data_AF-A0A2N1R3T1-F1
#
_entry.id   AF-A0A2N1R3T1-F1
#
_cell.length_a   1.000
_cell.length_b   1.000
_cell.length_c   1.000
_cell.angle_alpha   90.00
_cell.angle_beta   90.00
_cell.angle_gamma   90.00
#
_symmetry.space_group_name_H-M   'P 1'
#
loop_
_entity.id
_entity.type
_entity.pdbx_description
1 polymer ?
#
loop_
_entity_poly.entity_id
_entity_poly.type
_entity_poly.pdbx_seq_one_letter_code
_entity_poly.pdbx_strand_id
1 'polypeptide(L)' 'GLTETADAVVLIVSEESGAISLAYDARLYYNLSLTALRSRLGQLLDYSGRLSSDEGVFDE' A
#
# COMPACT_ATOMS: atom_id res chain seq x y z
N GLY A 1 -16.77 7.20 -0.78
CA GLY A 1 -15.59 6.63 -1.47
C GLY A 1 -15.61 5.11 -1.39
N LEU A 2 -14.81 4.39 -2.20
CA LEU A 2 -14.80 2.91 -2.20
C LEU A 2 -14.58 2.32 -0.80
N THR A 3 -13.69 2.93 -0.02
CA THR A 3 -13.33 2.52 1.35
C THR A 3 -14.38 2.87 2.42
N GLU A 4 -15.45 3.60 2.06
CA GLU A 4 -16.61 3.82 2.93
C GLU A 4 -17.67 2.73 2.75
N THR A 5 -17.69 2.10 1.57
CA THR A 5 -18.72 1.12 1.18
C THR A 5 -18.22 -0.31 1.13
N ALA A 6 -16.90 -0.50 1.17
CA ALA A 6 -16.26 -1.79 1.12
C ALA A 6 -15.06 -1.82 2.06
N ASP A 7 -14.74 -3.02 2.54
CA ASP A 7 -13.48 -3.31 3.20
C ASP A 7 -12.38 -3.37 2.12
N ALA A 8 -11.78 -2.21 1.86
CA ALA A 8 -10.83 -2.02 0.76
C ALA A 8 -9.67 -1.13 1.19
N VAL A 9 -8.48 -1.46 0.67
CA VAL A 9 -7.29 -0.62 0.72
C VAL A 9 -7.02 -0.10 -0.69
N VAL A 10 -6.97 1.22 -0.86
CA VAL A 10 -6.78 1.87 -2.16
C VAL A 10 -5.46 2.65 -2.16
N LEU A 11 -4.55 2.29 -3.06
CA LEU A 11 -3.33 3.03 -3.33
C LEU A 11 -3.59 4.05 -4.45
N ILE A 12 -3.23 5.31 -4.21
CA ILE A 12 -3.37 6.39 -5.19
C ILE A 12 -1.98 6.94 -5.49
N VAL A 13 -1.68 7.09 -6.78
CA VAL A 13 -0.47 7.79 -7.26
C VAL A 13 -0.94 9.02 -8.03
N SER A 14 -0.47 10.20 -7.63
CA SER A 14 -0.73 11.45 -8.36
C SER A 14 0.01 11.42 -9.70
N GLU A 15 -0.71 11.61 -10.80
CA GLU A 15 -0.12 11.75 -12.13
C GLU A 15 0.83 12.96 -12.22
N GLU A 16 0.44 14.06 -11.60
CA GLU A 16 1.18 15.34 -11.65
C GLU A 16 2.49 15.30 -10.86
N SER A 17 2.47 14.73 -9.65
CA SER A 17 3.59 14.84 -8.71
C SER A 17 4.25 13.51 -8.38
N GLY A 18 3.64 12.39 -8.76
CA GLY A 18 4.04 11.06 -8.29
C GLY A 18 3.80 10.83 -6.78
N ALA A 19 3.20 11.79 -6.07
CA ALA A 19 2.90 11.64 -4.65
C ALA A 19 2.00 10.43 -4.40
N ILE A 20 2.36 9.63 -3.40
CA ILE A 20 1.64 8.40 -3.05
C ILE A 20 0.71 8.66 -1.88
N SER A 21 -0.53 8.23 -1.99
CA SER A 21 -1.53 8.33 -0.93
C SER A 21 -2.22 6.98 -0.73
N LEU A 22 -2.76 6.74 0.46
CA LEU A 22 -3.45 5.50 0.79
C LEU A 22 -4.82 5.82 1.40
N ALA A 23 -5.87 5.15 0.93
CA ALA A 23 -7.18 5.21 1.56
C ALA A 23 -7.55 3.85 2.16
N TYR A 24 -8.02 3.85 3.39
CA TYR A 24 -8.57 2.68 4.11
C TYR A 24 -9.37 3.18 5.31
N ASP A 25 -10.30 2.39 5.84
CA ASP A 25 -11.09 2.74 7.04
C ASP A 25 -11.76 4.14 6.93
N ALA A 26 -12.35 4.43 5.77
CA ALA A 26 -12.93 5.74 5.44
C ALA A 26 -11.98 6.97 5.65
N ARG A 27 -10.66 6.75 5.69
CA ARG A 27 -9.64 7.80 5.87
C ARG A 27 -8.68 7.84 4.70
N LEU A 28 -8.19 9.05 4.39
CA LEU A 28 -7.23 9.29 3.33
C LEU A 28 -5.93 9.84 3.92
N TYR A 29 -4.84 9.14 3.63
CA TYR A 29 -3.49 9.44 4.10
C TYR A 29 -2.66 9.92 2.91
N TYR A 30 -2.32 11.20 2.90
CA TYR A 30 -1.67 11.85 1.77
C TYR A 30 -0.15 11.80 1.85
N ASN A 31 0.49 11.87 0.68
CA ASN A 31 1.92 12.11 0.50
C ASN A 31 2.82 11.23 1.40
N LEU A 32 2.52 9.93 1.43
CA LEU A 32 3.26 8.94 2.17
C LEU A 32 4.64 8.73 1.53
N SER A 33 5.66 8.62 2.39
CA SER A 33 6.96 8.10 1.95
C SER A 33 6.84 6.60 1.62
N LEU A 34 7.72 6.10 0.75
CA LEU A 34 7.77 4.67 0.41
C LEU A 34 7.96 3.78 1.64
N THR A 35 8.74 4.23 2.62
CA THR A 35 8.95 3.50 3.89
C THR A 35 7.65 3.42 4.69
N ALA A 36 6.92 4.53 4.82
CA ALA A 36 5.64 4.56 5.52
C ALA A 36 4.58 3.71 4.80
N LEU A 37 4.54 3.79 3.46
CA LEU A 37 3.64 2.99 2.63
C LEU A 37 3.87 1.49 2.84
N ARG A 38 5.12 1.03 2.72
CA ARG A 38 5.48 -0.40 2.89
C ARG A 38 5.12 -0.92 4.28
N SER A 39 5.42 -0.14 5.32
CA SER A 39 5.05 -0.50 6.69
C SER A 39 3.53 -0.61 6.85
N ARG A 40 2.77 0.34 6.30
CA ARG A 40 1.30 0.35 6.40
C ARG A 40 0.66 -0.79 5.63
N LEU A 41 1.07 -1.02 4.37
CA LEU A 41 0.57 -2.13 3.57
C LEU A 41 0.91 -3.48 4.21
N GLY A 42 2.11 -3.63 4.77
CA GLY A 42 2.50 -4.84 5.49
C GLY A 42 1.60 -5.13 6.70
N GLN A 43 1.21 -4.10 7.45
CA GLN A 43 0.26 -4.22 8.57
C GLN A 43 -1.16 -4.52 8.10
N LEU A 44 -1.64 -3.84 7.05
CA LEU A 44 -3.02 -3.97 6.57
C LEU A 44 -3.29 -5.30 5.86
N LEU A 45 -2.30 -5.86 5.18
CA LEU A 45 -2.44 -7.09 4.41
C LEU A 45 -1.91 -8.31 5.18
N ASP A 46 -1.69 -8.16 6.49
CA ASP A 46 -1.14 -9.19 7.37
C ASP A 46 0.12 -9.87 6.80
N TYR A 47 0.95 -9.09 6.10
CA TYR A 47 2.20 -9.54 5.51
C TYR A 47 3.27 -9.61 6.60
N SER A 48 3.03 -10.44 7.62
CA SER A 48 3.88 -10.58 8.81
C SER A 48 4.97 -11.65 8.67
N GLY A 49 5.19 -12.25 7.49
CA GLY A 49 6.06 -13.43 7.45
C GLY A 49 6.67 -13.89 6.13
N ARG A 50 6.85 -13.05 5.10
CA ARG A 50 7.63 -13.44 3.89
C ARG A 50 8.44 -12.30 3.26
N LEU A 51 9.14 -11.52 4.07
CA LEU A 51 10.46 -11.01 3.63
C LEU A 51 11.49 -12.10 3.95
N SER A 52 11.27 -13.30 3.40
CA SER A 52 12.37 -14.21 3.15
C SER A 52 13.23 -13.51 2.11
N SER A 53 14.53 -13.44 2.37
CA SER A 53 15.52 -13.10 1.38
C SER A 53 15.31 -13.96 0.13
N ASP A 54 14.62 -13.44 -0.88
CA ASP A 54 14.49 -14.09 -2.18
C ASP A 54 14.68 -13.01 -3.25
N GLU A 55 15.94 -12.61 -3.41
CA GLU A 55 16.47 -12.47 -4.76
C GLU A 55 16.39 -13.86 -5.40
N GLY A 56 15.40 -14.13 -6.25
CA GLY A 56 15.29 -15.46 -6.84
C GLY A 56 14.11 -15.67 -7.79
N VAL A 57 14.41 -15.53 -9.08
CA VAL A 57 13.76 -16.25 -10.20
C VAL A 57 12.29 -15.93 -10.48
N PHE A 58 12.08 -14.97 -11.38
CA PHE A 58 10.96 -15.05 -12.32
C PHE A 58 11.38 -16.01 -13.44
N ASP A 59 10.78 -17.20 -13.49
CA ASP A 59 10.81 -18.06 -14.69
C ASP A 59 9.45 -17.97 -15.39
N GLU A 60 9.54 -17.95 -16.72
CA GLU A 60 8.52 -17.61 -17.73
C GLU A 60 7.36 -18.63 -17.84
#